data_AF-A1S940-F1
#
_entry.id   AF-A1S940-F1
#
_cell.length_a   1.000
_cell.length_b   1.000
_cell.length_c   1.000
_cell.angle_alpha   90.00
_cell.angle_beta   90.00
_cell.angle_gamma   90.00
#
_symmetry.space_group_name_H-M   'P 1'
#
loop_
_entity.id
_entity.type
_entity.pdbx_description
1 polymer ?
#
loop_
_entity_poly.entity_id
_entity_poly.type
_entity_poly.pdbx_seq_one_letter_code
_entity_poly.pdbx_strand_id
1 'polypeptide(L)'
;MGAFTLYATILLLHLLGAILWTGGHLVLTLSILPAALKNKDPQPLLDFESRFEKLAMTALAVQVTTGMMLARHYLPNPALWFAEAQPFSAIIKTKLLLLLLTLLTALSARFRVLPQLVAEASCHTRDKTNSHLLYTMAGHIVVVTLLAMAFVITGLSVRTGWLYQH
;
A
#
# COMPACT_ATOMS: atom_id res chain seq x y z
N MET A 1 -22.91 19.77 -15.63
CA MET A 1 -23.17 18.85 -14.49
C MET A 1 -22.34 17.56 -14.55
N GLY A 2 -22.28 16.83 -15.67
CA GLY A 2 -21.62 15.50 -15.71
C GLY A 2 -20.10 15.43 -15.38
N ALA A 3 -19.29 16.38 -15.83
CA ALA A 3 -17.83 16.33 -15.62
C ALA A 3 -17.41 16.49 -14.14
N PHE A 4 -18.12 17.35 -13.39
CA PHE A 4 -17.89 17.54 -11.96
C PHE A 4 -18.25 16.27 -11.16
N THR A 5 -19.38 15.66 -11.48
CA THR A 5 -19.82 14.40 -10.84
C THR A 5 -18.85 13.26 -11.10
N LEU A 6 -18.30 13.16 -12.31
CA LEU A 6 -17.29 12.16 -12.64
C LEU A 6 -16.00 12.35 -11.84
N TYR A 7 -15.47 13.57 -11.77
CA TYR A 7 -14.28 13.88 -10.98
C TYR A 7 -14.47 13.53 -9.50
N ALA A 8 -15.58 13.98 -8.90
CA ALA A 8 -15.89 13.71 -7.49
C ALA A 8 -16.00 12.20 -7.21
N THR A 9 -16.59 11.44 -8.13
CA THR A 9 -16.73 9.98 -8.02
C THR A 9 -15.36 9.29 -8.06
N ILE A 10 -14.49 9.67 -9.01
CA ILE A 10 -13.13 9.13 -9.12
C ILE A 10 -12.33 9.43 -7.84
N LEU A 11 -12.42 10.68 -7.36
CA LEU A 11 -11.73 11.08 -6.14
C LEU A 11 -12.24 10.32 -4.91
N LEU A 12 -13.55 10.15 -4.78
CA LEU A 12 -14.16 9.36 -3.70
C LEU A 12 -13.63 7.92 -3.71
N LEU A 13 -13.66 7.25 -4.87
CA LEU A 13 -13.14 5.89 -5.02
C LEU A 13 -11.65 5.81 -4.68
N HIS A 14 -10.85 6.80 -5.10
CA HIS A 14 -9.43 6.89 -4.76
C HIS A 14 -9.19 7.08 -3.26
N LEU A 15 -10.07 7.78 -2.55
CA LEU A 15 -9.94 7.94 -1.10
C LEU A 15 -10.38 6.68 -0.36
N LEU A 16 -11.44 6.01 -0.82
CA LEU A 16 -11.88 4.74 -0.24
C LEU A 16 -10.81 3.64 -0.40
N GLY A 17 -10.18 3.53 -1.57
CA GLY A 17 -9.05 2.63 -1.78
C GLY A 17 -7.88 2.95 -0.84
N ALA A 18 -7.53 4.22 -0.68
CA ALA A 18 -6.48 4.66 0.25
C ALA A 18 -6.79 4.29 1.71
N ILE A 19 -8.04 4.50 2.16
CA ILE A 19 -8.47 4.20 3.52
C ILE A 19 -8.36 2.69 3.78
N LEU A 20 -8.85 1.85 2.86
CA LEU A 20 -8.77 0.40 3.00
C LEU A 20 -7.32 -0.07 3.04
N TRP A 21 -6.48 0.41 2.11
CA TRP A 21 -5.08 0.00 2.03
C TRP A 21 -4.29 0.43 3.27
N THR A 22 -4.27 1.74 3.58
CA THR A 22 -3.50 2.28 4.70
C THR A 22 -4.07 1.80 6.04
N GLY A 23 -5.40 1.76 6.18
CA GLY A 23 -6.06 1.27 7.40
C GLY A 23 -5.75 -0.21 7.67
N GLY A 24 -5.84 -1.06 6.65
CA GLY A 24 -5.51 -2.48 6.77
C GLY A 24 -4.06 -2.69 7.21
N HIS A 25 -3.11 -1.97 6.61
CA HIS A 25 -1.70 -2.04 6.98
C HIS A 25 -1.39 -1.47 8.37
N LEU A 26 -2.10 -0.42 8.80
CA LEU A 26 -1.99 0.09 10.17
C LEU A 26 -2.51 -0.93 11.19
N VAL A 27 -3.67 -1.54 10.96
CA VAL A 27 -4.20 -2.60 11.83
C VAL A 27 -3.23 -3.78 11.88
N LEU A 28 -2.75 -4.24 10.72
CA LEU A 28 -1.78 -5.33 10.64
C LEU A 28 -0.50 -5.02 11.43
N THR A 29 0.06 -3.82 11.27
CA THR A 29 1.34 -3.44 11.90
C THR A 29 1.21 -3.12 13.38
N LEU A 30 0.15 -2.43 13.79
CA LEU A 30 0.02 -1.90 15.16
C LEU A 30 -0.71 -2.86 16.10
N SER A 31 -1.61 -3.69 15.58
CA SER A 31 -2.46 -4.57 16.42
C SER A 31 -2.07 -6.05 16.30
N ILE A 32 -1.79 -6.53 15.09
CA ILE A 32 -1.62 -7.98 14.83
C ILE A 32 -0.15 -8.38 14.91
N LEU A 33 0.73 -7.64 14.23
CA LEU A 33 2.16 -7.91 14.17
C LEU A 33 2.85 -7.99 15.54
N PRO A 34 2.57 -7.10 16.53
CA PRO A 34 3.24 -7.19 17.82
C PRO A 34 2.93 -8.50 18.56
N ALA A 35 1.69 -8.99 18.47
CA ALA A 35 1.29 -10.24 19.07
C ALA A 35 1.94 -11.44 18.36
N ALA A 36 1.97 -11.44 17.02
CA ALA A 36 2.63 -12.47 16.23
C ALA A 36 4.13 -12.58 16.55
N LEU A 37 4.82 -11.44 16.68
CA LEU A 37 6.24 -11.40 17.05
C LEU A 37 6.49 -11.84 18.49
N LYS A 38 5.69 -11.37 19.45
CA LYS A 38 5.83 -11.72 20.88
C LYS A 38 5.66 -13.23 21.10
N ASN A 39 4.67 -13.81 20.44
CA ASN A 39 4.36 -15.24 20.59
C ASN A 39 5.16 -16.13 19.63
N LYS A 40 5.95 -15.53 18.74
CA LYS A 40 6.65 -16.22 17.64
C LYS A 40 5.69 -17.13 16.85
N ASP A 41 4.50 -16.61 16.60
CA ASP A 41 3.41 -17.33 15.96
C ASP A 41 2.95 -16.55 14.72
N PRO A 42 3.16 -17.09 13.49
CA PRO A 42 2.71 -16.43 12.28
C PRO A 42 1.19 -16.54 12.05
N GLN A 43 0.47 -17.40 12.77
CA GLN A 43 -0.95 -17.67 12.50
C GLN A 43 -1.83 -16.41 12.49
N PRO A 44 -1.70 -15.45 13.42
CA PRO A 44 -2.50 -14.21 13.37
C PRO A 44 -2.28 -13.40 12.09
N LEU A 45 -1.08 -13.43 11.51
CA LEU A 45 -0.78 -12.76 10.24
C LEU A 45 -1.46 -13.47 9.07
N LEU A 46 -1.41 -14.80 9.04
CA LEU A 46 -2.04 -15.63 8.01
C LEU A 46 -3.58 -15.55 8.06
N ASP A 47 -4.14 -15.51 9.26
CA ASP A 47 -5.58 -15.34 9.48
C ASP A 47 -6.07 -13.98 8.97
N PHE A 48 -5.31 -12.92 9.23
CA PHE A 48 -5.61 -11.59 8.69
C PHE A 48 -5.51 -11.57 7.17
N GLU A 49 -4.41 -12.10 6.64
CA GLU A 49 -4.11 -12.09 5.22
C GLU A 49 -5.16 -12.85 4.40
N SER A 50 -5.54 -14.06 4.82
CA SER A 50 -6.59 -14.85 4.16
C SER A 50 -7.95 -14.15 4.09
N ARG A 51 -8.29 -13.33 5.09
CA ARG A 51 -9.56 -12.59 5.15
C ARG A 51 -9.51 -11.26 4.41
N PHE A 52 -8.35 -10.59 4.44
CA PHE A 52 -8.20 -9.22 3.97
C PHE A 52 -7.64 -9.12 2.55
N GLU A 53 -6.93 -10.15 2.04
CA GLU A 53 -6.21 -10.08 0.76
C GLU A 53 -7.12 -9.63 -0.39
N LYS A 54 -8.29 -10.27 -0.55
CA LYS A 54 -9.20 -9.95 -1.65
C LYS A 54 -9.66 -8.48 -1.60
N LEU A 55 -9.94 -7.99 -0.40
CA LEU A 55 -10.36 -6.61 -0.19
C LEU A 55 -9.20 -5.64 -0.48
N ALA A 56 -7.99 -5.96 0.00
CA ALA A 56 -6.78 -5.17 -0.23
C ALA A 56 -6.43 -5.08 -1.73
N MET A 57 -6.47 -6.21 -2.45
CA MET A 57 -6.17 -6.26 -3.88
C MET A 57 -7.20 -5.48 -4.70
N THR A 58 -8.48 -5.56 -4.33
CA THR A 58 -9.54 -4.76 -4.96
C THR A 58 -9.32 -3.27 -4.69
N ALA A 59 -9.00 -2.90 -3.46
CA ALA A 59 -8.68 -1.51 -3.09
C ALA A 59 -7.47 -0.99 -3.88
N LEU A 60 -6.41 -1.78 -4.01
CA LEU A 60 -5.22 -1.41 -4.78
C LEU A 60 -5.53 -1.22 -6.27
N ALA A 61 -6.32 -2.10 -6.88
CA ALA A 61 -6.74 -1.97 -8.27
C ALA A 61 -7.52 -0.67 -8.48
N VAL A 62 -8.52 -0.40 -7.63
CA VAL A 62 -9.28 0.86 -7.65
C VAL A 62 -8.34 2.06 -7.47
N GLN A 63 -7.38 1.97 -6.55
CA GLN A 63 -6.42 3.03 -6.26
C GLN A 63 -5.55 3.40 -7.45
N VAL A 64 -4.99 2.38 -8.12
CA VAL A 64 -4.13 2.56 -9.28
C VAL A 64 -4.91 3.12 -10.45
N THR A 65 -6.08 2.55 -10.76
CA THR A 65 -6.93 3.02 -11.87
C THR A 65 -7.36 4.46 -11.66
N THR A 66 -7.94 4.77 -10.50
CA THR A 66 -8.40 6.14 -10.19
C THR A 66 -7.23 7.13 -10.09
N GLY A 67 -6.08 6.70 -9.55
CA GLY A 67 -4.86 7.51 -9.49
C GLY A 67 -4.34 7.91 -10.87
N MET A 68 -4.35 6.98 -11.84
CA MET A 68 -3.97 7.25 -13.22
C MET A 68 -4.96 8.21 -13.90
N MET A 69 -6.26 8.06 -13.66
CA MET A 69 -7.28 8.99 -14.16
C MET A 69 -7.08 10.40 -13.60
N LEU A 70 -6.81 10.53 -12.30
CA LEU A 70 -6.52 11.82 -11.66
C LEU A 70 -5.22 12.42 -12.19
N ALA A 71 -4.16 11.63 -12.37
CA ALA A 71 -2.90 12.11 -12.94
C ALA A 71 -3.09 12.68 -14.35
N ARG A 72 -3.86 12.00 -15.21
CA ARG A 72 -4.24 12.51 -16.55
C ARG A 72 -5.15 13.74 -16.48
N HIS A 73 -5.98 13.86 -15.44
CA HIS A 73 -6.81 15.05 -15.26
C HIS A 73 -5.96 16.29 -14.91
N TYR A 74 -4.99 16.15 -13.99
CA TYR A 74 -4.11 17.25 -13.59
C TYR A 74 -3.03 17.58 -14.63
N LEU A 75 -2.46 16.55 -15.26
CA LEU A 75 -1.41 16.70 -16.26
C LEU A 75 -1.69 15.74 -17.44
N PRO A 76 -2.44 16.20 -18.47
CA PRO A 76 -2.94 15.34 -19.54
C PRO A 76 -1.87 14.65 -20.38
N ASN A 77 -0.71 15.29 -20.54
CA ASN A 77 0.41 14.74 -21.31
C ASN A 77 1.34 13.92 -20.39
N PRO A 78 1.44 12.59 -20.55
CA PRO A 78 2.32 11.74 -19.73
C PRO A 78 3.81 12.07 -19.87
N ALA A 79 4.23 12.66 -21.00
CA ALA A 79 5.61 13.09 -21.17
C ALA A 79 6.02 14.16 -20.14
N LEU A 80 5.05 14.95 -19.66
CA LEU A 80 5.28 16.00 -18.67
C LEU A 80 5.29 15.45 -17.24
N TRP A 81 4.87 14.21 -16.99
CA TRP A 81 4.85 13.61 -15.66
C TRP A 81 6.24 13.50 -15.04
N PHE A 82 7.31 13.55 -15.86
CA PHE A 82 8.68 13.47 -15.39
C PHE A 82 9.45 14.79 -15.53
N ALA A 83 8.84 15.82 -16.14
CA ALA A 83 9.48 17.11 -16.38
C ALA A 83 9.68 17.90 -15.07
N GLU A 84 10.83 18.53 -14.90
CA GLU A 84 11.19 19.30 -13.68
C GLU A 84 10.36 20.58 -13.50
N ALA A 85 9.95 21.22 -14.60
CA ALA A 85 9.35 22.57 -14.58
C ALA A 85 7.84 22.62 -14.26
N GLN A 86 7.21 21.49 -13.87
CA GLN A 86 5.75 21.41 -13.69
C GLN A 86 5.39 21.13 -12.22
N PRO A 87 4.58 21.98 -11.54
CA PRO A 87 4.25 21.82 -10.12
C PRO A 87 3.65 20.45 -9.77
N PHE A 88 2.77 19.91 -10.62
CA PHE A 88 2.13 18.60 -10.40
C PHE A 88 3.01 17.40 -10.78
N SER A 89 4.07 17.61 -11.58
CA SER A 89 4.98 16.53 -12.00
C SER A 89 5.68 15.91 -10.80
N ALA A 90 6.17 16.72 -9.85
CA ALA A 90 6.84 16.22 -8.66
C ALA A 90 5.93 15.29 -7.82
N ILE A 91 4.66 15.66 -7.65
CA ILE A 91 3.67 14.82 -6.94
C ILE A 91 3.41 13.50 -7.68
N ILE A 92 3.21 13.57 -9.00
CA ILE A 92 2.96 12.38 -9.82
C ILE A 92 4.17 11.44 -9.78
N LYS A 93 5.38 11.96 -9.99
CA LYS A 93 6.65 11.19 -9.86
C LYS A 93 6.75 10.50 -8.51
N THR A 94 6.55 11.23 -7.42
CA THR A 94 6.64 10.68 -6.07
C THR A 94 5.62 9.57 -5.84
N LYS A 95 4.36 9.75 -6.25
CA LYS A 95 3.34 8.70 -6.12
C LYS A 95 3.67 7.46 -6.97
N LEU A 96 4.20 7.62 -8.18
CA LEU A 96 4.62 6.51 -9.02
C LEU A 96 5.81 5.75 -8.43
N LEU A 97 6.78 6.47 -7.85
CA LEU A 97 7.90 5.86 -7.14
C LEU A 97 7.42 5.09 -5.90
N LEU A 98 6.55 5.68 -5.09
CA LEU A 98 5.96 5.00 -3.93
C LEU A 98 5.17 3.74 -4.35
N LEU A 99 4.46 3.79 -5.48
CA LEU A 99 3.72 2.65 -6.02
C LEU A 99 4.69 1.53 -6.42
N LEU A 100 5.76 1.89 -7.14
CA LEU A 100 6.79 0.94 -7.55
C LEU A 100 7.43 0.26 -6.34
N LEU A 101 7.84 1.03 -5.33
CA LEU A 101 8.43 0.49 -4.11
C LEU A 101 7.45 -0.44 -3.39
N THR A 102 6.18 -0.04 -3.28
CA THR A 102 5.13 -0.87 -2.67
C THR A 102 4.96 -2.19 -3.40
N LEU A 103 4.92 -2.16 -4.74
CA LEU A 103 4.81 -3.37 -5.56
C LEU A 103 6.03 -4.28 -5.39
N LEU A 104 7.25 -3.74 -5.43
CA LEU A 104 8.46 -4.53 -5.23
C LEU A 104 8.47 -5.22 -3.86
N THR A 105 8.12 -4.50 -2.80
CA THR A 105 8.01 -5.07 -1.45
C THR A 105 6.89 -6.11 -1.38
N ALA A 106 5.70 -5.84 -1.93
CA ALA A 106 4.58 -6.76 -1.92
C ALA A 106 4.86 -8.05 -2.70
N LEU A 107 5.48 -7.96 -3.88
CA LEU A 107 5.87 -9.11 -4.70
C LEU A 107 6.92 -9.96 -3.99
N SER A 108 7.91 -9.32 -3.36
CA SER A 108 8.91 -10.01 -2.53
C SER A 108 8.25 -10.78 -1.38
N ALA A 109 7.34 -10.15 -0.65
CA ALA A 109 6.60 -10.79 0.44
C ALA A 109 5.73 -11.96 -0.06
N ARG A 110 4.91 -11.72 -1.10
CA ARG A 110 3.91 -12.66 -1.61
C ARG A 110 4.53 -13.92 -2.22
N PHE A 111 5.61 -13.77 -2.98
CA PHE A 111 6.17 -14.89 -3.75
C PHE A 111 7.34 -15.58 -3.05
N ARG A 112 8.04 -14.92 -2.11
CA ARG A 112 9.19 -15.52 -1.42
C ARG A 112 8.87 -15.91 0.02
N VAL A 113 8.31 -14.98 0.79
CA VAL A 113 8.20 -15.12 2.25
C VAL A 113 6.92 -15.85 2.64
N LEU A 114 5.78 -15.44 2.09
CA LEU A 114 4.47 -15.97 2.46
C LEU A 114 4.31 -17.48 2.20
N PRO A 115 4.72 -18.04 1.04
CA PRO A 115 4.56 -19.48 0.80
C PRO A 115 5.37 -20.32 1.77
N GLN A 116 6.55 -19.83 2.18
CA GLN A 116 7.41 -20.48 3.17
C GLN A 116 6.79 -20.42 4.57
N LEU A 117 6.23 -19.27 4.95
CA LEU A 117 5.51 -19.11 6.21
C LEU A 117 4.28 -20.02 6.32
N VAL A 118 3.49 -20.15 5.25
CA VAL A 118 2.32 -21.05 5.22
C VAL A 118 2.74 -22.51 5.35
N ALA A 119 3.79 -22.92 4.62
CA ALA A 119 4.31 -24.28 4.68
C ALA A 119 4.82 -24.63 6.08
N GLU A 120 5.53 -23.70 6.72
CA GLU A 120 6.06 -23.85 8.08
C GLU A 120 4.94 -23.95 9.12
N ALA A 121 3.93 -23.08 9.02
CA ALA A 121 2.79 -23.05 9.93
C ALA A 121 1.90 -24.31 9.83
N SER A 122 1.92 -24.99 8.67
CA SER A 122 1.19 -26.24 8.44
C SER A 122 1.90 -27.48 8.99
N CYS A 123 3.22 -27.42 9.15
CA CYS A 123 4.01 -28.50 9.73
C CYS A 123 3.83 -28.45 11.26
N HIS A 124 3.09 -29.40 11.83
CA HIS A 124 2.60 -29.40 13.23
C HIS A 124 3.70 -29.54 14.31
N THR A 125 4.95 -29.19 14.00
CA THR A 125 6.06 -29.12 14.94
C THR A 125 6.15 -27.69 15.48
N ARG A 126 5.28 -27.37 16.45
CA ARG A 126 5.19 -26.06 17.14
C ARG A 126 6.52 -25.50 17.66
N ASP A 127 7.52 -26.35 17.82
CA ASP A 127 8.79 -26.03 18.45
C ASP A 127 9.81 -25.33 17.50
N LYS A 128 9.51 -25.23 16.20
CA LYS A 128 10.49 -24.73 15.22
C LYS A 128 9.93 -23.67 14.27
N THR A 129 9.35 -22.60 14.81
CA THR A 129 9.10 -21.39 14.01
C THR A 129 10.46 -20.76 13.64
N ASN A 130 10.78 -20.75 12.36
CA ASN A 130 11.90 -20.02 11.77
C ASN A 130 11.68 -18.53 11.99
N SER A 131 12.18 -18.05 13.12
CA SER A 131 12.04 -16.67 13.55
C SER A 131 12.56 -15.68 12.48
N HIS A 132 13.54 -16.09 11.66
CA HIS A 132 14.05 -15.24 10.58
C HIS A 132 13.00 -14.95 9.49
N LEU A 133 12.20 -15.94 9.09
CA LEU A 133 11.13 -15.74 8.11
C LEU A 133 10.04 -14.80 8.65
N LEU A 134 9.65 -15.00 9.91
CA LEU A 134 8.67 -14.14 10.58
C LEU A 134 9.16 -12.69 10.68
N TYR A 135 10.42 -12.47 11.09
CA TYR A 135 11.01 -11.12 11.11
C TYR A 135 11.16 -10.52 9.72
N THR A 136 11.46 -11.33 8.70
CA THR A 136 11.50 -10.88 7.31
C THR A 136 10.12 -10.39 6.86
N MET A 137 9.06 -11.13 7.16
CA MET A 137 7.68 -10.71 6.87
C MET A 137 7.30 -9.43 7.64
N ALA A 138 7.67 -9.35 8.93
CA ALA A 138 7.48 -8.16 9.74
C ALA A 138 8.12 -6.91 9.09
N GLY A 139 9.35 -7.05 8.59
CA GLY A 139 10.04 -5.98 7.86
C GLY A 139 9.26 -5.52 6.63
N HIS A 140 8.74 -6.44 5.82
CA HIS A 140 7.90 -6.09 4.66
C HIS A 140 6.62 -5.37 5.08
N ILE A 141 5.93 -5.84 6.14
CA ILE A 141 4.72 -5.22 6.68
C ILE A 141 4.97 -3.77 7.11
N VAL A 142 6.05 -3.53 7.86
CA VAL A 142 6.43 -2.18 8.32
C VAL A 142 6.76 -1.29 7.14
N VAL A 143 7.57 -1.76 6.19
CA VAL A 143 7.94 -0.98 4.99
C VAL A 143 6.70 -0.57 4.18
N VAL A 144 5.78 -1.51 3.91
CA VAL A 144 4.55 -1.19 3.16
C VAL A 144 3.68 -0.20 3.93
N THR A 145 3.63 -0.31 5.25
CA THR A 145 2.86 0.63 6.09
C THR A 145 3.43 2.05 6.03
N LEU A 146 4.76 2.19 6.10
CA LEU A 146 5.42 3.48 5.94
C LEU A 146 5.19 4.08 4.55
N LEU A 147 5.26 3.26 3.50
CA LEU A 147 4.95 3.69 2.12
C LEU A 147 3.49 4.12 1.98
N ALA A 148 2.54 3.39 2.59
CA ALA A 148 1.12 3.76 2.60
C ALA A 148 0.87 5.10 3.31
N MET A 149 1.56 5.36 4.42
CA MET A 149 1.53 6.66 5.10
C MET A 149 2.12 7.77 4.23
N ALA A 150 3.25 7.51 3.56
CA ALA A 150 3.85 8.46 2.64
C ALA A 150 2.88 8.83 1.49
N PHE A 151 2.13 7.87 0.95
CA PHE A 151 1.08 8.14 -0.03
C PHE A 151 0.01 9.10 0.48
N VAL A 152 -0.46 8.92 1.71
CA VAL A 152 -1.45 9.79 2.34
C VAL A 152 -0.88 11.20 2.50
N ILE A 153 0.35 11.34 2.99
CA ILE A 153 1.02 12.64 3.18
C ILE A 153 1.23 13.36 1.83
N THR A 154 1.69 12.65 0.80
CA THR A 154 1.81 13.20 -0.56
C THR A 154 0.44 13.59 -1.13
N GLY A 155 -0.60 12.79 -0.86
CA GLY A 155 -1.98 13.10 -1.26
C GLY A 155 -2.53 14.35 -0.57
N LEU A 156 -2.28 14.51 0.73
CA LEU A 156 -2.67 15.70 1.50
C LEU A 156 -2.05 16.97 0.91
N SER A 157 -0.79 16.88 0.47
CA SER A 157 -0.05 18.01 -0.09
C SER A 157 -0.66 18.57 -1.38
N VAL A 158 -1.37 17.75 -2.16
CA VAL A 158 -2.14 18.23 -3.34
C VAL A 158 -3.21 19.24 -2.93
N ARG A 159 -3.79 19.07 -1.73
CA ARG A 159 -4.92 19.89 -1.27
C ARG A 159 -4.49 21.10 -0.45
N THR A 160 -3.35 21.01 0.23
CA THR A 160 -2.86 22.05 1.15
C THR A 160 -1.64 22.81 0.64
N GLY A 161 -0.97 22.34 -0.42
CA GLY A 161 0.29 22.91 -0.91
C GLY A 161 1.49 22.66 0.03
N TRP A 162 1.37 21.74 0.99
CA TRP A 162 2.32 21.61 2.10
C TRP A 162 3.73 21.19 1.66
N LEU A 163 3.87 20.12 0.88
CA LEU A 163 5.17 19.65 0.41
C LEU A 163 5.57 20.21 -0.97
N TYR A 164 4.60 20.68 -1.74
CA TYR A 164 4.81 21.20 -3.09
C TYR A 164 4.01 22.50 -3.18
N GLN A 165 4.70 23.63 -3.13
CA GLN A 165 4.10 24.94 -3.32
C GLN A 165 3.70 25.08 -4.79
N HIS A 166 2.46 25.47 -5.04
CA HIS A 166 1.90 25.72 -6.37
C HIS A 166 2.18 27.15 -6.84
#